data_AF-A0ABD5NWL5-F1
#
_entry.id   AF-A0ABD5NWL5-F1
#
_cell.length_a   1.000
_cell.length_b   1.000
_cell.length_c   1.000
_cell.angle_alpha   90.00
_cell.angle_beta   90.00
_cell.angle_gamma   90.00
#
_symmetry.space_group_name_H-M   'P 1'
#
loop_
_entity.id
_entity.type
_entity.pdbx_description
1 polymer ?
#
loop_
_entity_poly.entity_id
_entity_poly.type
_entity_poly.pdbx_seq_one_letter_code
_entity_poly.pdbx_strand_id
1 'polypeptide(L)'
;MDHNPTSRTSFGCPTDLLEQLDEIAEREDKSRSEKLRELVRQEVEAKGDLDEPQPVLPDDEQLADAYRTLHDRAHAPHKTKPRVKLETAKNKLFTNDTPKSAVLDDLIKPLERLGYISVWPGNQHVWVVVPPMRYTDGEDIVKPAEKVPA
;
A
#
# COMPACT_ATOMS: atom_id res chain seq x y z
N MET A 1 -11.92 8.81 -32.99
CA MET A 1 -12.15 8.69 -31.54
C MET A 1 -11.62 9.97 -30.91
N ASP A 2 -12.49 10.71 -30.21
CA ASP A 2 -12.18 11.97 -29.54
C ASP A 2 -11.07 11.83 -28.50
N HIS A 3 -9.84 12.20 -28.87
CA HIS A 3 -8.71 12.29 -27.95
C HIS A 3 -8.67 13.67 -27.27
N ASN A 4 -9.76 14.07 -26.61
CA ASN A 4 -9.72 15.29 -25.82
C ASN A 4 -9.06 14.99 -24.45
N PRO A 5 -7.87 15.53 -24.14
CA PRO A 5 -7.23 15.26 -22.87
C PRO A 5 -8.05 15.87 -21.72
N THR A 6 -8.40 15.05 -20.73
CA THR A 6 -9.15 15.46 -19.53
C THR A 6 -8.32 16.28 -18.55
N SER A 7 -7.00 16.36 -18.75
CA SER A 7 -6.08 17.13 -17.90
C SER A 7 -4.84 17.55 -18.67
N ARG A 8 -4.31 18.74 -18.35
CA ARG A 8 -3.10 19.31 -18.94
C ARG A 8 -1.99 19.33 -17.88
N THR A 9 -0.88 18.67 -18.18
CA THR A 9 0.34 18.70 -17.36
C THR A 9 1.39 19.57 -18.04
N SER A 10 2.12 20.37 -17.28
CA SER A 10 3.23 21.19 -17.77
C SER A 10 4.44 20.95 -16.87
N PHE A 11 5.60 20.73 -17.48
CA PHE A 11 6.86 20.50 -16.78
C PHE A 11 7.99 21.20 -17.53
N GLY A 12 9.07 21.55 -16.83
CA GLY A 12 10.28 22.07 -17.44
C GLY A 12 11.08 20.93 -18.05
N CYS A 13 11.50 21.08 -19.30
CA CYS A 13 12.35 20.13 -19.99
C CYS A 13 13.53 20.89 -20.63
N PRO A 14 14.79 20.41 -20.49
CA PRO A 14 15.92 20.95 -21.23
C PRO A 14 15.64 20.97 -22.75
N THR A 15 16.05 22.05 -23.42
CA THR A 15 15.78 22.25 -24.84
C THR A 15 16.36 21.12 -25.70
N ASP A 16 17.58 20.68 -25.41
CA ASP A 16 18.25 19.60 -26.16
C ASP A 16 17.47 18.28 -26.12
N LEU A 17 16.79 17.98 -25.01
CA LEU A 17 15.95 16.78 -24.88
C LEU A 17 14.61 16.92 -25.62
N LEU A 18 14.07 18.14 -25.70
CA LEU A 18 12.88 18.42 -26.49
C LEU A 18 13.17 18.27 -27.98
N GLU A 19 14.32 18.76 -28.44
CA GLU A 19 14.76 18.60 -29.84
C GLU A 19 14.91 17.13 -30.21
N GLN A 20 15.57 16.32 -29.37
CA GLN A 20 15.68 14.88 -29.60
C GLN A 20 14.31 14.17 -29.62
N LEU A 21 13.38 14.58 -28.74
CA LEU A 21 12.02 14.04 -28.72
C LEU A 21 11.26 14.41 -30.01
N ASP A 22 11.45 15.61 -30.53
CA ASP A 22 10.88 16.05 -31.80
C ASP A 22 11.40 15.22 -32.97
N GLU A 23 12.72 15.02 -33.07
CA GLU A 23 13.32 14.19 -34.12
C GLU A 23 12.77 12.75 -34.09
N ILE A 24 12.59 12.18 -32.90
CA ILE A 24 12.00 10.85 -32.71
C ILE A 24 10.53 10.85 -33.17
N ALA A 25 9.76 11.88 -32.82
CA ALA A 25 8.35 11.99 -33.17
C ALA A 25 8.15 12.17 -34.68
N GLU A 26 8.96 13.01 -35.33
CA GLU A 26 8.94 13.22 -36.77
C GLU A 26 9.26 11.93 -37.54
N ARG A 27 10.26 11.16 -37.08
CA ARG A 27 10.60 9.86 -37.69
C ARG A 27 9.45 8.85 -37.63
N GLU A 28 8.56 8.98 -36.65
CA GLU A 28 7.41 8.12 -36.46
C GLU A 28 6.10 8.70 -37.01
N ASP A 29 6.13 9.84 -37.70
CA ASP A 29 4.96 10.58 -38.19
C ASP A 29 3.96 10.96 -37.07
N LYS A 30 4.49 11.24 -35.87
CA LYS A 30 3.71 11.56 -34.66
C LYS A 30 3.93 13.00 -34.23
N SER A 31 2.94 13.58 -33.56
CA SER A 31 3.15 14.83 -32.83
C SER A 31 3.98 14.59 -31.56
N ARG A 32 4.76 15.58 -31.14
CA ARG A 32 5.49 15.57 -29.85
C ARG A 32 4.63 15.11 -28.68
N SER A 33 3.39 15.63 -28.62
CA SER A 33 2.45 15.31 -27.54
C SER A 33 1.95 13.87 -27.59
N GLU A 34 1.78 13.32 -28.80
CA GLU A 34 1.37 11.94 -29.00
C GLU A 34 2.49 10.98 -28.63
N LYS A 35 3.73 11.26 -29.06
CA LYS A 35 4.90 10.46 -28.69
C LYS A 35 5.13 10.47 -27.17
N LEU A 36 5.02 11.63 -26.54
CA LEU A 36 5.17 11.75 -25.09
C LEU A 36 4.10 10.93 -24.35
N ARG A 37 2.84 10.95 -24.80
CA ARG A 37 1.78 10.13 -24.19
C ARG A 37 2.02 8.64 -24.37
N GLU A 38 2.55 8.22 -25.52
CA GLU A 38 2.92 6.84 -25.77
C GLU A 38 4.05 6.39 -24.83
N LEU A 39 5.11 7.18 -24.70
CA LEU A 39 6.22 6.89 -23.78
C LEU A 39 5.76 6.83 -22.32
N VAL A 40 4.90 7.76 -21.90
CA VAL A 40 4.29 7.71 -20.57
C VAL A 40 3.45 6.44 -20.39
N ARG A 41 2.66 6.05 -21.39
CA ARG A 41 1.86 4.82 -21.32
C ARG A 41 2.76 3.59 -21.23
N GLN A 42 3.79 3.50 -22.07
CA GLN A 42 4.76 2.40 -22.06
C GLN A 42 5.47 2.31 -20.71
N GLU A 43 5.88 3.44 -20.15
CA GLU A 43 6.52 3.49 -18.83
C GLU A 43 5.54 3.06 -17.73
N VAL A 44 4.27 3.49 -17.81
CA VAL A 44 3.21 3.09 -16.88
C VAL A 44 2.77 1.64 -17.08
N GLU A 45 2.88 1.04 -18.26
CA GLU A 45 2.61 -0.38 -18.47
C GLU A 45 3.81 -1.22 -18.01
N ALA A 46 5.03 -0.80 -18.34
CA ALA A 46 6.28 -1.47 -17.94
C ALA A 46 6.51 -1.41 -16.43
N LYS A 47 6.13 -0.30 -15.80
CA LYS A 47 6.10 -0.10 -14.35
C LYS A 47 4.66 -0.15 -13.81
N GLY A 48 3.74 -0.79 -14.54
CA GLY A 48 2.33 -0.90 -14.12
C GLY A 48 2.16 -1.83 -12.94
N ASP A 49 3.10 -2.76 -12.82
CA ASP A 49 3.49 -3.42 -11.57
C ASP A 49 4.40 -2.49 -10.75
N LEU A 50 3.97 -1.26 -10.51
CA LEU A 50 4.27 -0.62 -9.23
C LEU A 50 3.28 -1.25 -8.25
N ASP A 51 3.49 -2.53 -7.99
CA ASP A 51 2.87 -3.24 -6.89
C ASP A 51 3.32 -2.46 -5.65
N GLU A 52 2.49 -1.51 -5.19
CA GLU A 52 2.67 -0.91 -3.88
C GLU A 52 2.97 -2.06 -2.96
N PRO A 53 4.09 -2.01 -2.21
CA PRO A 53 4.67 -3.21 -1.63
C PRO A 53 3.55 -3.89 -0.85
N GLN A 54 3.15 -5.10 -1.26
CA GLN A 54 1.87 -5.62 -0.79
C GLN A 54 1.98 -5.93 0.69
N PRO A 55 0.99 -5.56 1.52
CA PRO A 55 1.01 -5.94 2.92
C PRO A 55 1.05 -7.47 2.98
N VAL A 56 1.98 -8.02 3.75
CA VAL A 56 1.98 -9.43 4.10
C VAL A 56 0.67 -9.66 4.83
N LEU A 57 -0.25 -10.36 4.17
CA LEU A 57 -1.55 -10.73 4.71
C LEU A 57 -1.56 -12.24 4.94
N PRO A 58 -2.38 -12.74 5.87
CA PRO A 58 -2.62 -14.17 6.00
C PRO A 58 -3.28 -14.72 4.72
N ASP A 59 -3.01 -15.98 4.37
CA ASP A 59 -3.56 -16.66 3.19
C ASP A 59 -5.10 -16.77 3.21
N ASP A 60 -5.70 -16.74 4.40
CA ASP A 60 -7.15 -16.81 4.57
C ASP A 60 -7.79 -15.42 4.41
N GLU A 61 -8.73 -15.29 3.46
CA GLU A 61 -9.42 -14.02 3.18
C GLU A 61 -10.14 -13.45 4.41
N GLN A 62 -10.73 -14.29 5.28
CA GLN A 62 -11.42 -13.82 6.48
C GLN A 62 -10.42 -13.27 7.51
N LEU A 63 -9.27 -13.92 7.65
CA LEU A 63 -8.20 -13.42 8.52
C LEU A 63 -7.57 -12.14 7.95
N ALA A 64 -7.43 -12.04 6.63
CA ALA A 64 -6.85 -10.89 5.96
C ALA A 64 -7.74 -9.64 6.13
N ASP A 65 -9.05 -9.79 5.93
CA ASP A 65 -10.02 -8.73 6.16
C ASP A 65 -10.07 -8.31 7.64
N ALA A 66 -10.05 -9.29 8.54
CA ALA A 66 -9.99 -9.02 9.97
C ALA A 66 -8.73 -8.25 10.37
N TYR A 67 -7.57 -8.62 9.84
CA TYR A 67 -6.31 -7.92 10.08
C TYR A 67 -6.33 -6.49 9.52
N ARG A 68 -6.84 -6.29 8.29
CA ARG A 68 -7.01 -4.95 7.69
C ARG A 68 -7.91 -4.04 8.55
N THR A 69 -9.04 -4.57 9.00
CA THR A 69 -9.99 -3.86 9.87
C THR A 69 -9.36 -3.49 11.21
N LEU A 70 -8.57 -4.38 11.81
CA LEU A 70 -7.85 -4.10 13.05
C LEU A 70 -6.73 -3.07 12.85
N HIS A 71 -6.00 -3.14 11.74
CA HIS A 71 -4.92 -2.22 11.40
C HIS A 71 -5.44 -0.79 11.18
N ASP A 72 -6.47 -0.60 10.36
CA ASP A 72 -7.12 0.71 10.17
C ASP A 72 -7.50 1.34 11.51
N ARG A 73 -8.08 0.54 12.40
CA ARG A 73 -8.54 1.03 13.71
C ARG A 73 -7.39 1.26 14.69
N ALA A 74 -6.30 0.51 14.60
CA ALA A 74 -5.12 0.68 15.43
C ALA A 74 -4.31 1.92 15.01
N HIS A 75 -4.22 2.17 13.70
CA HIS A 75 -3.44 3.24 13.06
C HIS A 75 -4.26 4.48 12.69
N ALA A 76 -5.50 4.60 13.17
CA ALA A 76 -6.32 5.78 12.95
C ALA A 76 -5.57 7.08 13.35
N PRO A 77 -5.73 8.19 12.61
CA PRO A 77 -4.87 9.39 12.71
C PRO A 77 -4.88 10.08 14.09
N HIS A 78 -5.85 9.77 14.94
CA HIS A 78 -5.98 10.29 16.30
C HIS A 78 -5.31 9.41 17.38
N LYS A 79 -4.66 8.31 17.00
CA LYS A 79 -4.04 7.36 17.95
C LYS A 79 -2.52 7.45 17.95
N THR A 80 -1.97 7.61 19.15
CA THR A 80 -0.52 7.60 19.39
C THR A 80 0.09 6.20 19.59
N LYS A 81 -0.73 5.17 19.77
CA LYS A 81 -0.26 3.78 19.94
C LYS A 81 -1.11 2.83 19.10
N PRO A 82 -0.49 1.89 18.35
CA PRO A 82 -1.18 0.99 17.45
C PRO A 82 -1.81 -0.18 18.23
N ARG A 83 -2.83 0.14 19.03
CA ARG A 83 -3.56 -0.81 19.86
C ARG A 83 -5.05 -0.53 19.88
N VAL A 84 -5.82 -1.61 20.00
CA VAL A 84 -7.28 -1.59 20.13
C VAL A 84 -7.69 -2.41 21.35
N LYS A 85 -8.77 -2.01 22.03
CA LYS A 85 -9.32 -2.84 23.12
C LYS A 85 -9.93 -4.11 22.53
N LEU A 86 -9.80 -5.24 23.20
CA LEU A 86 -10.33 -6.53 22.74
C LEU A 86 -11.84 -6.46 22.48
N GLU A 87 -12.61 -5.81 23.34
CA GLU A 87 -14.06 -5.63 23.10
C GLU A 87 -14.36 -4.77 21.88
N THR A 88 -13.55 -3.75 21.61
CA THR A 88 -13.69 -2.92 20.40
C THR A 88 -13.34 -3.71 19.15
N ALA A 89 -12.31 -4.55 19.20
CA ALA A 89 -11.96 -5.49 18.13
C ALA A 89 -13.12 -6.46 17.87
N LYS A 90 -13.67 -7.10 18.92
CA LYS A 90 -14.83 -8.00 18.83
C LYS A 90 -16.06 -7.34 18.23
N ASN A 91 -16.35 -6.09 18.60
CA ASN A 91 -17.50 -5.36 18.05
C ASN A 91 -17.33 -4.98 16.58
N LYS A 92 -16.10 -4.86 16.09
CA LYS A 92 -15.81 -4.48 14.71
C LYS A 92 -15.65 -5.66 13.76
N LEU A 93 -15.09 -6.75 14.26
CA LEU A 93 -14.92 -8.01 13.53
C LEU A 93 -16.16 -8.90 13.57
N PHE A 94 -17.15 -8.53 14.38
CA PHE A 94 -18.43 -9.24 14.40
C PHE A 94 -19.15 -9.07 13.07
N THR A 95 -19.45 -10.21 12.44
CA THR A 95 -20.31 -10.31 11.26
C THR A 95 -21.46 -11.27 11.58
N ASN A 96 -22.48 -11.33 10.72
CA ASN A 96 -23.56 -12.33 10.89
C ASN A 96 -23.02 -13.78 10.83
N ASP A 97 -21.91 -13.99 10.13
CA ASP A 97 -21.26 -15.29 9.99
C ASP A 97 -20.32 -15.61 11.18
N THR A 98 -19.70 -14.59 11.77
CA THR A 98 -18.77 -14.73 12.91
C THR A 98 -19.28 -14.01 14.17
N PRO A 99 -19.99 -14.70 15.09
CA PRO A 99 -20.50 -14.08 16.32
C PRO A 99 -19.36 -13.64 17.26
N LYS A 100 -19.63 -12.66 18.15
CA LYS A 100 -18.61 -12.09 19.07
C LYS A 100 -17.88 -13.12 19.95
N SER A 101 -18.52 -14.26 20.22
CA SER A 101 -17.93 -15.40 20.91
C SER A 101 -16.89 -16.14 20.05
N ALA A 102 -17.16 -16.29 18.74
CA ALA A 102 -16.29 -16.92 17.77
C ALA A 102 -15.14 -16.00 17.31
N VAL A 103 -15.34 -14.67 17.24
CA VAL A 103 -14.28 -13.71 16.84
C VAL A 103 -12.97 -13.90 17.61
N LEU A 104 -13.05 -14.25 18.90
CA LEU A 104 -11.84 -14.49 19.68
C LEU A 104 -11.10 -15.76 19.23
N ASP A 105 -11.84 -16.83 18.99
CA ASP A 105 -11.29 -18.17 18.72
C ASP A 105 -10.93 -18.37 17.25
N ASP A 106 -11.75 -17.85 16.34
CA ASP A 106 -11.64 -18.01 14.89
C ASP A 106 -10.84 -16.90 14.20
N LEU A 107 -10.75 -15.69 14.77
CA LEU A 107 -10.03 -14.57 14.14
C LEU A 107 -8.82 -14.11 14.97
N ILE A 108 -9.02 -13.78 16.25
CA ILE A 108 -7.95 -13.17 17.06
C ILE A 108 -6.86 -14.18 17.43
N LYS A 109 -7.21 -15.38 17.90
CA LYS A 109 -6.20 -16.42 18.22
C LYS A 109 -5.39 -16.86 16.99
N PRO A 110 -5.99 -17.09 15.80
CA PRO A 110 -5.22 -17.43 14.61
C PRO A 110 -4.29 -16.31 14.16
N LEU A 111 -4.76 -15.06 14.16
CA LEU A 111 -3.91 -13.91 13.83
C LEU A 111 -2.74 -13.73 14.81
N GLU A 112 -2.96 -14.00 16.10
CA GLU A 112 -1.89 -13.99 17.10
C GLU A 112 -0.88 -15.12 16.88
N ARG A 113 -1.36 -16.33 16.61
CA ARG A 113 -0.52 -17.51 16.36
C ARG A 113 0.35 -17.33 15.11
N LEU A 114 -0.17 -16.67 14.10
CA LEU A 114 0.54 -16.33 12.86
C LEU A 114 1.48 -15.12 13.02
N GLY A 115 1.46 -14.43 14.17
CA GLY A 115 2.36 -13.32 14.49
C GLY A 115 1.95 -11.98 13.88
N TYR A 116 0.74 -11.86 13.32
CA TYR A 116 0.22 -10.60 12.75
C TYR A 116 -0.25 -9.63 13.82
N ILE A 117 -0.69 -10.11 14.99
CA ILE A 117 -1.12 -9.30 16.13
C ILE A 117 -0.53 -9.86 17.43
N SER A 118 -0.61 -9.09 18.50
CA SER A 118 -0.26 -9.56 19.84
C SER A 118 -1.32 -9.19 20.86
N VAL A 119 -1.74 -10.13 21.71
CA VAL A 119 -2.74 -9.87 22.74
C VAL A 119 -2.05 -9.65 24.09
N TRP A 120 -2.25 -8.47 24.67
CA TRP A 120 -1.61 -8.04 25.91
C TRP A 120 -2.68 -7.88 26.99
N PRO A 121 -2.63 -8.67 28.07
CA PRO A 121 -3.51 -8.45 29.22
C PRO A 121 -3.08 -7.16 29.93
N GLY A 122 -4.00 -6.18 30.01
CA GLY A 122 -3.81 -4.98 30.82
C GLY A 122 -4.63 -5.04 32.12
N ASN A 123 -4.34 -4.10 33.04
CA ASN A 123 -4.94 -4.08 34.39
C ASN A 123 -6.48 -4.06 34.43
N GLN A 124 -7.12 -3.45 33.43
CA GLN A 124 -8.59 -3.33 33.33
C GLN A 124 -9.16 -3.82 31.99
N HIS A 125 -8.30 -3.98 30.99
CA HIS A 125 -8.71 -4.32 29.63
C HIS A 125 -7.63 -5.16 28.95
N VAL A 126 -8.07 -6.10 28.12
CA VAL A 126 -7.20 -6.80 27.18
C VAL A 126 -6.99 -5.93 25.94
N TRP A 127 -5.75 -5.77 25.53
CA TRP A 127 -5.34 -4.98 24.37
C TRP A 127 -4.90 -5.89 23.23
N VAL A 128 -5.35 -5.60 22.02
CA VAL A 128 -4.82 -6.18 20.79
C VAL A 128 -3.88 -5.14 20.20
N VAL A 129 -2.59 -5.47 20.20
CA VAL A 129 -1.53 -4.67 19.57
C VAL A 129 -1.40 -5.15 18.14
N VAL A 130 -1.55 -4.21 17.20
CA VAL A 130 -1.42 -4.49 15.78
C VAL A 130 -0.11 -3.85 15.35
N PRO A 131 0.97 -4.60 15.09
CA PRO A 131 2.17 -4.05 14.50
C PRO A 131 1.85 -3.39 13.14
N PRO A 132 2.64 -2.39 12.71
CA PRO A 132 2.48 -1.81 11.38
C PRO A 132 2.57 -2.91 10.32
N MET A 133 1.75 -2.81 9.28
CA MET A 133 1.77 -3.73 8.15
C MET A 133 3.21 -3.89 7.65
N ARG A 134 3.67 -5.14 7.65
CA ARG A 134 4.90 -5.50 6.96
C ARG A 134 4.54 -5.58 5.49
N TYR A 135 5.25 -4.84 4.67
CA TYR A 135 5.08 -4.93 3.24
C TYR A 135 6.12 -5.91 2.72
N THR A 136 5.74 -6.76 1.76
CA THR A 136 6.71 -7.55 1.01
C THR A 136 7.60 -6.57 0.29
N ASP A 137 8.89 -6.57 0.64
CA ASP A 137 9.92 -5.82 -0.04
C ASP A 137 9.89 -6.24 -1.52
N GLY A 138 9.25 -5.44 -2.38
CA GLY A 138 9.66 -5.40 -3.77
C GLY A 138 11.06 -4.81 -3.72
N GLU A 139 12.08 -5.65 -3.92
CA GLU A 139 13.49 -5.27 -3.85
C GLU A 139 13.75 -3.90 -4.50
N ASP A 140 13.95 -2.86 -3.69
CA ASP A 140 14.99 -1.84 -3.91
C ASP A 140 15.13 -0.98 -2.64
N ILE A 141 15.81 -1.55 -1.64
CA ILE A 141 16.44 -0.75 -0.59
C ILE A 141 17.55 0.04 -1.28
N VAL A 142 17.24 1.22 -1.80
CA VAL A 142 18.24 2.27 -2.06
C VAL A 142 19.03 2.46 -0.78
N LYS A 143 20.23 1.86 -0.73
CA LYS A 143 21.22 2.10 0.32
C LYS A 143 21.46 3.61 0.37
N PRO A 144 21.17 4.30 1.49
CA PRO A 144 21.67 5.66 1.65
C PRO A 144 23.18 5.59 1.88
N ALA A 145 23.92 6.02 0.86
CA ALA A 145 25.31 6.46 0.80
C ALA A 145 26.22 6.09 1.99
N GLU A 146 27.16 5.17 1.72
CA GLU A 146 28.38 5.03 2.50
C GLU A 146 29.10 6.39 2.58
N LYS A 147 29.24 6.91 3.80
CA LYS A 147 30.05 8.11 4.07
C LYS A 147 31.48 7.85 3.59
N VAL A 148 31.91 8.62 2.61
CA VAL A 148 33.33 8.73 2.24
C VAL A 148 34.09 9.32 3.44
N PRO A 149 35.07 8.63 4.04
CA PRO A 149 35.98 9.27 4.97
C PRO A 149 36.99 10.11 4.17
N ALA A 150 37.27 11.30 4.72
CA ALA A 150 38.23 12.29 4.21
C ALA A 150 39.68 11.78 4.21
#